data_AF-M3D785-F1
#
_entry.id   AF-M3D785-F1
#
_cell.length_a   1.000
_cell.length_b   1.000
_cell.length_c   1.000
_cell.angle_alpha   90.00
_cell.angle_beta   90.00
_cell.angle_gamma   90.00
#
_symmetry.space_group_name_H-M   'P 1'
#
loop_
_entity.id
_entity.type
_entity.pdbx_description
1 polymer ?
#
loop_
_entity_poly.entity_id
_entity_poly.type
_entity_poly.pdbx_seq_one_letter_code
_entity_poly.pdbx_strand_id
1 'polypeptide(L)'
;MWSQDRHHDVGAYALGVLDEVDSFHFEDHVRDCPQCALQVTEFRPAARQLMLYRNATPRSVHPFAAPGPRMLGRLLDEVATRHRARRRRWLFALAASVVIAVGGPAVAVLAGPGDAPDTVAATDTKTGVWAEVKAEERLWGSDIELKVKEADGAHACRLVVIGKDGSEETAANWKSPEGADKASEMMGGTAMRREDISHFEVRSQEGELLVTLKAPAWR
;
A
#
# COMPACT_ATOMS: atom_id res chain seq x y z
N MET A 1 11.21 8.33 56.67
CA MET A 1 11.11 7.28 55.62
C MET A 1 10.21 7.75 54.47
N TRP A 2 10.41 8.98 53.97
CA TRP A 2 9.55 9.61 52.94
C TRP A 2 10.39 10.44 51.94
N SER A 3 11.69 10.65 52.17
CA SER A 3 12.56 11.37 51.22
C SER A 3 12.99 10.50 50.03
N GLN A 4 13.21 9.20 50.26
CA GLN A 4 13.64 8.27 49.22
C GLN A 4 12.54 8.03 48.17
N ASP A 5 11.29 7.87 48.61
CA ASP A 5 10.14 7.71 47.70
C ASP A 5 9.97 8.97 46.83
N ARG A 6 10.11 10.18 47.42
CA ARG A 6 9.98 11.45 46.69
C ARG A 6 11.05 11.67 45.62
N HIS A 7 12.26 11.13 45.79
CA HIS A 7 13.28 11.18 44.74
C HIS A 7 12.93 10.28 43.54
N HIS A 8 12.13 9.23 43.76
CA HIS A 8 11.71 8.30 42.73
C HIS A 8 10.60 8.88 41.81
N ASP A 9 9.89 9.89 42.29
CA ASP A 9 8.77 10.54 41.57
C ASP A 9 9.20 11.55 40.50
N VAL A 10 10.50 11.87 40.40
CA VAL A 10 11.00 12.91 39.49
C VAL A 10 10.68 12.63 38.02
N GLY A 11 10.69 11.36 37.61
CA GLY A 11 10.33 10.94 36.25
C GLY A 11 8.83 11.03 36.01
N ALA A 12 8.02 10.62 36.99
CA ALA A 12 6.56 10.72 36.92
C ALA A 12 6.08 12.17 36.87
N TYR A 13 6.70 13.04 37.67
CA TYR A 13 6.49 14.49 37.65
C TYR A 13 6.87 15.09 36.28
N ALA A 14 8.05 14.76 35.76
CA ALA A 14 8.53 15.28 34.47
C ALA A 14 7.63 14.85 33.28
N LEU A 15 6.99 13.68 33.37
CA LEU A 15 6.04 13.18 32.37
C LEU A 15 4.61 13.72 32.57
N GLY A 16 4.33 14.38 33.69
CA GLY A 16 3.00 14.89 34.03
C GLY A 16 1.98 13.78 34.30
N VAL A 17 2.41 12.67 34.91
CA VAL A 17 1.55 11.50 35.21
C VAL A 17 1.23 11.34 36.69
N LEU A 18 1.84 12.15 37.56
CA LEU A 18 1.45 12.23 38.96
C LEU A 18 0.04 12.81 39.10
N ASP A 19 -0.67 12.41 40.15
CA ASP A 19 -1.91 13.07 40.50
C ASP A 19 -1.65 14.48 41.09
N GLU A 20 -2.73 15.22 41.32
CA GLU A 20 -2.66 16.61 41.79
C GLU A 20 -2.00 16.72 43.17
N VAL A 21 -2.27 15.79 44.08
CA VAL A 21 -1.78 15.83 45.47
C VAL A 21 -0.30 15.52 45.49
N ASP A 22 0.12 14.49 44.75
CA ASP A 22 1.51 14.09 44.64
C ASP A 22 2.35 15.13 43.89
N SER A 23 1.78 15.77 42.87
CA SER A 23 2.43 16.88 42.16
C SER A 23 2.70 18.06 43.11
N PHE A 24 1.71 18.47 43.90
CA PHE A 24 1.87 19.55 44.88
C PHE A 24 2.96 19.25 45.91
N HIS A 25 2.98 18.03 46.46
CA HIS A 25 4.03 17.61 47.38
C HIS A 25 5.41 17.59 46.68
N PHE A 26 5.49 17.10 45.45
CA PHE A 26 6.76 17.08 44.72
C PHE A 26 7.29 18.50 44.45
N GLU A 27 6.42 19.44 44.10
CA GLU A 27 6.78 20.86 43.91
C GLU A 27 7.33 21.51 45.17
N ASP A 28 6.80 21.16 46.34
CA ASP A 28 7.35 21.60 47.63
C ASP A 28 8.77 21.05 47.84
N HIS A 29 8.98 19.77 47.56
CA HIS A 29 10.29 19.13 47.71
C HIS A 29 11.36 19.68 46.75
N VAL A 30 11.00 19.92 45.48
CA VAL A 30 11.96 20.36 44.47
C VAL A 30 12.49 21.77 44.73
N ARG A 31 11.77 22.60 45.50
CA ARG A 31 12.27 23.91 45.95
C ARG A 31 13.48 23.76 46.88
N ASP A 32 13.49 22.72 47.71
CA ASP A 32 14.52 22.52 48.75
C ASP A 32 15.57 21.46 48.36
N CYS A 33 15.40 20.76 47.23
CA CYS A 33 16.31 19.71 46.78
C CYS A 33 16.95 20.02 45.41
N PRO A 34 18.24 20.45 45.36
CA PRO A 34 18.91 20.78 44.10
C PRO A 34 19.12 19.57 43.19
N GLN A 35 19.25 18.36 43.74
CA GLN A 35 19.38 17.13 42.95
C GLN A 35 18.12 16.85 42.13
N CYS A 36 16.94 16.94 42.75
CA CYS A 36 15.68 16.78 42.03
C CYS A 36 15.46 17.89 41.02
N ALA A 37 15.84 19.14 41.32
CA ALA A 37 15.73 20.24 40.38
C ALA A 37 16.56 19.99 39.10
N LEU A 38 17.78 19.48 39.25
CA LEU A 38 18.63 19.08 38.12
C LEU A 38 18.01 17.94 37.33
N GLN A 39 17.58 16.88 37.99
CA GLN A 39 16.97 15.72 37.34
C GLN A 39 15.71 16.09 36.54
N VAL A 40 14.83 16.97 37.06
CA VAL A 40 13.68 17.48 36.30
C VAL A 40 14.12 18.16 35.01
N THR A 41 15.19 18.96 35.03
CA THR A 41 15.71 19.62 33.82
C THR A 41 16.31 18.63 32.82
N GLU A 42 17.00 17.60 33.29
CA GLU A 42 17.57 16.52 32.45
C GLU A 42 16.48 15.72 31.73
N PHE A 43 15.32 15.51 32.36
CA PHE A 43 14.22 14.75 31.75
C PHE A 43 13.38 15.55 30.74
N ARG A 44 13.44 16.89 30.71
CA ARG A 44 12.59 17.70 29.80
C ARG A 44 12.73 17.34 28.32
N PRO A 45 13.94 17.14 27.74
CA PRO A 45 14.07 16.78 26.33
C PRO A 45 13.41 15.42 26.02
N ALA A 46 13.59 14.42 26.88
CA ALA A 46 13.00 13.10 26.72
C ALA A 46 11.46 13.14 26.85
N ALA A 47 10.95 13.84 27.87
CA ALA A 47 9.51 14.04 28.06
C ALA A 47 8.86 14.74 26.85
N ARG A 48 9.52 15.77 26.29
CA ARG A 48 9.06 16.45 25.06
C ARG A 48 8.99 15.50 23.88
N GLN A 49 10.01 14.66 23.68
CA GLN A 49 10.04 13.70 22.56
C GLN A 49 8.93 12.64 22.71
N LEU A 50 8.69 12.15 23.92
CA LEU A 50 7.61 11.21 24.21
C LEU A 50 6.23 11.85 23.99
N MET A 51 6.05 13.12 24.35
CA MET A 51 4.82 13.88 24.06
C MET A 51 4.59 14.06 22.56
N LEU A 52 5.64 14.37 21.79
CA LEU A 52 5.57 14.46 20.33
C LEU A 52 5.21 13.12 19.70
N TYR A 53 5.83 12.02 20.15
CA TYR A 53 5.51 10.67 19.70
C TYR A 53 4.04 10.33 20.00
N ARG A 54 3.57 10.57 21.22
CA ARG A 54 2.17 10.35 21.63
C ARG A 54 1.17 11.13 20.79
N ASN A 55 1.51 12.37 20.39
CA ASN A 55 0.61 13.20 19.58
C ASN A 55 0.64 12.81 18.10
N ALA A 56 1.79 12.35 17.60
CA ALA A 56 1.96 11.90 16.20
C ALA A 56 1.44 10.47 15.97
N THR A 57 1.30 9.66 17.02
CA THR A 57 0.72 8.33 16.95
C THR A 57 -0.71 8.34 17.49
N PRO A 58 -1.73 7.99 16.67
CA PRO A 58 -3.07 7.73 17.19
C PRO A 58 -2.98 6.69 18.31
N ARG A 59 -3.72 6.86 19.42
CA ARG A 59 -3.72 5.91 20.56
C ARG A 59 -3.69 4.49 20.03
N SER A 60 -2.55 3.82 20.23
CA SER A 60 -2.33 2.47 19.72
C SER A 60 -3.39 1.56 20.31
N VAL A 61 -4.35 1.16 19.48
CA VAL A 61 -5.13 -0.05 19.71
C VAL A 61 -4.10 -1.18 19.83
N HIS A 62 -4.13 -1.93 20.94
CA HIS A 62 -3.18 -3.02 21.17
C HIS A 62 -3.09 -3.92 19.91
N PRO A 63 -1.90 -4.40 19.52
CA PRO A 63 -1.75 -5.33 18.38
C PRO A 63 -2.62 -6.60 18.50
N PHE A 64 -3.04 -6.92 19.73
CA PHE A 64 -3.90 -8.04 20.10
C PHE A 64 -5.26 -7.61 20.66
N ALA A 65 -5.69 -6.37 20.44
CA ALA A 65 -7.06 -6.00 20.76
C ALA A 65 -8.00 -6.80 19.85
N ALA A 66 -8.48 -7.92 20.36
CA ALA A 66 -9.39 -8.78 19.63
C ALA A 66 -10.68 -7.98 19.33
N PRO A 67 -11.16 -7.99 18.08
CA PRO A 67 -12.47 -7.43 17.76
C PRO A 67 -13.52 -8.09 18.67
N GLY A 68 -14.40 -7.29 19.28
CA GLY A 68 -15.47 -7.83 20.10
C GLY A 68 -16.26 -8.91 19.35
N PRO A 69 -16.78 -9.96 20.02
CA PRO A 69 -17.36 -11.14 19.39
C PRO A 69 -18.49 -10.83 18.39
N ARG A 70 -19.20 -9.71 18.58
CA ARG A 70 -20.23 -9.23 17.63
C ARG A 70 -19.67 -8.70 16.31
N MET A 71 -18.50 -8.06 16.34
CA MET A 71 -17.84 -7.52 15.15
C MET A 71 -17.16 -8.63 14.36
N LEU A 72 -16.51 -9.58 15.05
CA LEU A 72 -16.00 -10.79 14.43
C LEU A 72 -17.13 -11.61 13.79
N GLY A 73 -18.25 -11.81 14.49
CA GLY A 73 -19.43 -12.49 13.95
C GLY A 73 -19.96 -11.83 12.67
N ARG A 74 -20.09 -10.50 12.65
CA ARG A 74 -20.49 -9.77 11.43
C ARG A 74 -19.51 -9.95 10.28
N LEU A 75 -18.20 -9.91 10.54
CA LEU A 75 -17.18 -10.08 9.51
C LEU A 75 -17.18 -11.51 8.96
N LEU A 76 -17.34 -12.51 9.81
CA LEU A 76 -17.42 -13.91 9.40
C LEU A 76 -18.70 -14.20 8.61
N ASP A 77 -19.85 -13.63 9.00
CA ASP A 77 -21.09 -13.72 8.23
C ASP A 77 -20.97 -13.02 6.87
N GLU A 78 -20.34 -11.85 6.82
CA GLU A 78 -20.09 -11.11 5.57
C GLU A 78 -19.17 -11.91 4.62
N VAL A 79 -18.14 -12.57 5.14
CA VAL A 79 -17.28 -13.46 4.33
C VAL A 79 -18.03 -14.71 3.88
N ALA A 80 -18.82 -15.33 4.77
CA ALA A 80 -19.60 -16.52 4.47
C ALA A 80 -20.66 -16.27 3.38
N THR A 81 -21.33 -15.11 3.40
CA THR A 81 -22.30 -14.71 2.38
C THR A 81 -21.64 -14.49 1.01
N ARG A 82 -20.47 -13.83 0.98
CA ARG A 82 -19.66 -13.68 -0.24
C ARG A 82 -19.18 -15.01 -0.81
N HIS A 83 -18.72 -15.92 0.03
CA HIS A 83 -18.32 -17.27 -0.38
C HIS A 83 -19.49 -18.07 -0.94
N ARG A 84 -20.67 -17.99 -0.32
CA ARG A 84 -21.89 -18.66 -0.81
C ARG A 84 -22.35 -18.11 -2.16
N ALA A 85 -22.29 -16.78 -2.35
CA ALA A 85 -22.58 -16.15 -3.63
C ALA A 85 -21.58 -16.55 -4.73
N ARG A 86 -20.27 -16.55 -4.41
CA ARG A 86 -19.21 -17.01 -5.31
C ARG A 86 -19.40 -18.49 -5.68
N ARG A 87 -19.65 -19.36 -4.71
CA ARG A 87 -19.91 -20.80 -4.95
C ARG A 87 -21.12 -21.00 -5.86
N ARG A 88 -22.20 -20.24 -5.67
CA ARG A 88 -23.40 -20.31 -6.53
C ARG A 88 -23.09 -19.87 -7.97
N ARG A 89 -22.31 -18.78 -8.15
CA ARG A 89 -21.84 -18.33 -9.48
C ARG A 89 -20.94 -19.38 -10.16
N TRP A 90 -20.06 -20.02 -9.41
CA TRP A 90 -19.21 -21.10 -9.91
C TRP A 90 -20.01 -22.35 -10.31
N LEU A 91 -21.06 -22.71 -9.56
CA LEU A 91 -21.97 -23.79 -9.95
C LEU A 91 -22.72 -23.47 -11.25
N PHE A 92 -23.13 -22.22 -11.47
CA PHE A 92 -23.72 -21.80 -12.74
C PHE A 92 -22.70 -21.84 -13.90
N ALA A 93 -21.44 -21.46 -13.66
CA ALA A 93 -20.37 -21.57 -14.65
C ALA A 93 -20.07 -23.04 -15.02
N LEU A 94 -20.09 -23.95 -14.05
CA LEU A 94 -19.98 -25.39 -14.31
C LEU A 94 -21.17 -25.91 -15.13
N ALA A 95 -22.41 -25.51 -14.81
CA ALA A 95 -23.58 -25.89 -15.61
C ALA A 95 -23.49 -25.38 -17.06
N ALA A 96 -23.02 -24.15 -17.27
CA ALA A 96 -22.77 -23.60 -18.60
C ALA A 96 -21.67 -24.37 -19.37
N SER A 97 -20.62 -24.84 -18.68
CA SER A 97 -19.56 -25.63 -19.30
C SER A 97 -20.05 -26.98 -19.87
N VAL A 98 -21.04 -27.61 -19.23
CA VAL A 98 -21.66 -28.85 -19.74
C VAL A 98 -22.47 -28.59 -21.02
N VAL A 99 -23.17 -27.45 -21.10
CA VAL A 99 -23.90 -27.04 -22.32
C VAL A 99 -22.94 -26.73 -23.47
N ILE A 100 -21.82 -26.04 -23.18
CA ILE A 100 -20.78 -25.72 -24.17
C ILE A 100 -20.05 -26.99 -24.64
N ALA A 101 -19.83 -27.98 -23.78
CA ALA A 101 -19.16 -29.23 -24.16
C ALA A 101 -20.02 -30.08 -25.13
N VAL A 102 -21.35 -30.03 -25.03
CA VAL A 102 -22.26 -30.79 -25.90
C VAL A 102 -22.59 -30.04 -27.19
N GLY A 103 -22.56 -28.69 -27.20
CA GLY A 103 -22.88 -27.87 -28.39
C GLY A 103 -21.70 -27.15 -29.06
N GLY A 104 -20.52 -27.11 -28.44
CA GLY A 104 -19.41 -26.21 -28.78
C GLY A 104 -18.35 -26.65 -29.80
N PRO A 105 -18.23 -27.92 -30.28
CA PRO A 105 -17.16 -28.26 -31.22
C PRO A 105 -17.21 -27.48 -32.55
N ALA A 106 -18.37 -26.90 -32.90
CA ALA A 106 -18.51 -26.16 -34.15
C ALA A 106 -17.90 -24.74 -34.13
N VAL A 107 -17.64 -24.14 -32.96
CA VAL A 107 -17.19 -22.72 -32.87
C VAL A 107 -15.68 -22.60 -32.60
N ALA A 108 -15.05 -23.64 -32.04
CA ALA A 108 -13.67 -23.59 -31.55
C ALA A 108 -12.57 -23.48 -32.63
N VAL A 109 -12.90 -23.61 -33.92
CA VAL A 109 -11.91 -23.54 -35.01
C VAL A 109 -11.59 -22.08 -35.41
N LEU A 110 -12.31 -21.06 -34.89
CA LEU A 110 -12.20 -19.68 -35.36
C LEU A 110 -11.53 -18.66 -34.42
N ALA A 111 -11.13 -19.01 -33.20
CA ALA A 111 -10.59 -18.03 -32.24
C ALA A 111 -9.14 -18.35 -31.82
N GLY A 112 -8.19 -17.53 -32.29
CA GLY A 112 -6.82 -17.47 -31.77
C GLY A 112 -6.75 -16.84 -30.36
N PRO A 113 -5.56 -16.78 -29.73
CA PRO A 113 -5.39 -16.34 -28.35
C PRO A 113 -5.84 -14.88 -28.19
N GLY A 114 -6.91 -14.66 -27.41
CA GLY A 114 -7.53 -13.35 -27.21
C GLY A 114 -6.99 -12.62 -25.99
N ASP A 115 -6.64 -11.35 -26.19
CA ASP A 115 -6.37 -10.35 -25.16
C ASP A 115 -7.50 -10.28 -24.11
N ALA A 116 -7.13 -10.28 -22.83
CA ALA A 116 -8.04 -9.88 -21.77
C ALA A 116 -8.26 -8.35 -21.85
N PRO A 117 -9.48 -7.84 -21.59
CA PRO A 117 -9.82 -6.42 -21.79
C PRO A 117 -9.06 -5.44 -20.89
N ASP A 118 -8.31 -5.95 -19.91
CA ASP A 118 -7.66 -5.16 -18.86
C ASP A 118 -6.13 -5.07 -19.05
N THR A 119 -5.59 -5.68 -20.11
CA THR A 119 -4.16 -5.79 -20.38
C THR A 119 -3.81 -5.12 -21.70
N VAL A 120 -2.67 -4.42 -21.74
CA VAL A 120 -2.08 -3.88 -22.97
C VAL A 120 -0.59 -4.16 -23.02
N ALA A 121 -0.10 -4.59 -24.18
CA ALA A 121 1.32 -4.78 -24.43
C ALA A 121 1.80 -3.93 -25.60
N ALA A 122 3.07 -3.51 -25.55
CA ALA A 122 3.74 -2.80 -26.62
C ALA A 122 5.24 -3.11 -26.63
N THR A 123 5.84 -3.05 -27.81
CA THR A 123 7.30 -3.05 -28.00
C THR A 123 7.70 -1.77 -28.68
N ASP A 124 8.68 -1.05 -28.14
CA ASP A 124 9.29 0.07 -28.85
C ASP A 124 10.36 -0.44 -29.82
N THR A 125 10.27 -0.04 -31.09
CA THR A 125 11.19 -0.53 -32.14
C THR A 125 12.56 0.13 -32.12
N LYS A 126 12.71 1.27 -31.41
CA LYS A 126 13.98 2.00 -31.32
C LYS A 126 14.81 1.49 -30.15
N THR A 127 14.18 1.34 -28.99
CA THR A 127 14.86 0.86 -27.77
C THR A 127 14.84 -0.66 -27.64
N GLY A 128 13.92 -1.34 -28.35
CA GLY A 128 13.73 -2.78 -28.24
C GLY A 128 13.04 -3.21 -26.94
N VAL A 129 12.61 -2.26 -26.10
CA VAL A 129 11.95 -2.54 -24.83
C VAL A 129 10.53 -3.01 -25.08
N TRP A 130 10.19 -4.16 -24.52
CA TRP A 130 8.83 -4.69 -24.46
C TRP A 130 8.24 -4.45 -23.07
N ALA A 131 6.97 -4.06 -23.02
CA ALA A 131 6.23 -3.95 -21.79
C ALA A 131 4.79 -4.46 -21.98
N GLU A 132 4.22 -4.95 -20.89
CA GLU A 132 2.82 -5.30 -20.74
C GLU A 132 2.32 -4.70 -19.43
N VAL A 133 1.19 -4.01 -19.49
CA VAL A 133 0.55 -3.39 -18.34
C VAL A 133 -0.86 -3.96 -18.21
N LYS A 134 -1.21 -4.37 -16.99
CA LYS A 134 -2.59 -4.65 -16.61
C LYS A 134 -3.03 -3.65 -15.55
N ALA A 135 -4.21 -3.06 -15.76
CA ALA A 135 -4.77 -2.07 -14.85
C ALA A 135 -6.12 -2.56 -14.31
N GLU A 136 -6.21 -2.76 -12.99
CA GLU A 136 -7.45 -3.12 -12.28
C GLU A 136 -8.00 -1.92 -11.52
N GLU A 137 -9.30 -1.65 -11.66
CA GLU A 137 -9.95 -0.57 -10.92
C GLU A 137 -10.08 -0.92 -9.42
N ARG A 138 -9.78 0.06 -8.57
CA ARG A 138 -9.91 -0.01 -7.11
C ARG A 138 -10.68 1.21 -6.58
N LEU A 139 -11.13 1.15 -5.33
CA LEU A 139 -11.80 2.28 -4.69
C LEU A 139 -10.93 3.54 -4.59
N TRP A 140 -9.60 3.36 -4.57
CA TRP A 140 -8.62 4.41 -4.43
C TRP A 140 -7.98 4.88 -5.75
N GLY A 141 -8.36 4.30 -6.89
CA GLY A 141 -7.74 4.57 -8.20
C GLY A 141 -7.53 3.28 -9.00
N SER A 142 -6.30 3.03 -9.46
CA SER A 142 -5.96 1.84 -10.25
C SER A 142 -4.74 1.11 -9.71
N ASP A 143 -4.88 -0.20 -9.59
CA ASP A 143 -3.82 -1.16 -9.29
C ASP A 143 -3.15 -1.59 -10.60
N ILE A 144 -1.82 -1.48 -10.67
CA ILE A 144 -1.07 -1.63 -11.91
C ILE A 144 -0.07 -2.79 -11.78
N GLU A 145 -0.24 -3.80 -12.61
CA GLU A 145 0.74 -4.87 -12.81
C GLU A 145 1.52 -4.58 -14.09
N LEU A 146 2.84 -4.49 -14.00
CA LEU A 146 3.74 -4.23 -15.12
C LEU A 146 4.67 -5.43 -15.32
N LYS A 147 4.77 -5.91 -16.55
CA LYS A 147 5.84 -6.78 -17.03
C LYS A 147 6.70 -6.00 -18.00
N VAL A 148 8.01 -6.04 -17.83
CA VAL A 148 8.95 -5.37 -18.74
C VAL A 148 10.09 -6.29 -19.12
N LYS A 149 10.50 -6.25 -20.38
CA LYS A 149 11.68 -6.93 -20.89
C LYS A 149 12.52 -5.94 -21.66
N GLU A 150 13.79 -5.87 -21.28
CA GLU A 150 14.79 -4.96 -21.84
C GLU A 150 16.05 -5.77 -22.13
N ALA A 151 16.68 -5.53 -23.28
CA ALA A 151 17.88 -6.28 -23.69
C ALA A 151 19.15 -5.78 -23.00
N ASP A 152 19.29 -4.46 -22.85
CA ASP A 152 20.49 -3.79 -22.33
C ASP A 152 20.36 -3.39 -20.85
N GLY A 153 19.43 -4.03 -20.11
CA GLY A 153 18.97 -3.58 -18.80
C GLY A 153 20.08 -3.44 -17.75
N ALA A 154 20.48 -2.21 -17.41
CA ALA A 154 21.33 -1.91 -16.25
C ALA A 154 20.88 -0.63 -15.51
N HIS A 155 19.79 -0.01 -15.96
CA HIS A 155 19.39 1.33 -15.55
C HIS A 155 18.22 1.31 -14.54
N ALA A 156 18.13 2.37 -13.74
CA ALA A 156 16.96 2.62 -12.91
C ALA A 156 15.82 3.15 -13.78
N CYS A 157 14.65 2.53 -13.66
CA CYS A 157 13.48 2.80 -14.50
C CYS A 157 12.27 3.13 -13.63
N ARG A 158 11.29 3.79 -14.23
CA ARG A 158 10.00 4.11 -13.62
C ARG A 158 8.86 3.95 -14.61
N LEU A 159 7.69 3.60 -14.07
CA LEU A 159 6.44 3.59 -14.80
C LEU A 159 5.69 4.88 -14.48
N VAL A 160 5.38 5.64 -15.50
CA VAL A 160 4.58 6.87 -15.42
C VAL A 160 3.23 6.62 -16.07
N VAL A 161 2.16 6.91 -15.34
CA VAL A 161 0.77 6.88 -15.81
C VAL A 161 0.40 8.29 -16.24
N ILE A 162 -0.09 8.44 -17.47
CA ILE A 162 -0.46 9.73 -18.04
C ILE A 162 -1.98 9.80 -18.15
N GLY A 163 -2.57 10.80 -17.50
CA GLY A 163 -4.01 11.06 -17.53
C GLY A 163 -4.47 11.66 -18.85
N LYS A 164 -5.76 11.53 -19.15
CA LYS A 164 -6.40 12.20 -20.30
C LYS A 164 -6.39 13.73 -20.20
N ASP A 165 -6.22 14.25 -18.99
CA ASP A 165 -6.05 15.68 -18.69
C ASP A 165 -4.58 16.15 -18.77
N GLY A 166 -3.65 15.24 -19.04
CA GLY A 166 -2.20 15.52 -19.11
C GLY A 166 -1.48 15.46 -17.76
N SER A 167 -2.15 15.07 -16.67
CA SER A 167 -1.48 14.79 -15.40
C SER A 167 -0.54 13.58 -15.51
N GLU A 168 0.55 13.59 -14.73
CA GLU A 168 1.51 12.48 -14.68
C GLU A 168 1.64 11.95 -13.25
N GLU A 169 1.53 10.63 -13.07
CA GLU A 169 1.78 9.96 -11.78
C GLU A 169 2.79 8.82 -11.94
N THR A 170 3.78 8.73 -11.05
CA THR A 170 4.71 7.59 -11.07
C THR A 170 4.11 6.42 -10.27
N ALA A 171 3.78 5.32 -10.95
CA ALA A 171 3.15 4.16 -10.34
C ALA A 171 4.14 3.17 -9.73
N ALA A 172 5.35 3.05 -10.29
CA ALA A 172 6.39 2.15 -9.79
C ALA A 172 7.79 2.63 -10.20
N ASN A 173 8.80 2.22 -9.44
CA ASN A 173 10.22 2.34 -9.80
C ASN A 173 10.93 1.01 -9.56
N TRP A 174 11.98 0.73 -10.36
CA TRP A 174 12.77 -0.49 -10.23
C TRP A 174 14.15 -0.29 -10.87
N LYS A 175 15.04 -1.25 -10.65
CA LYS A 175 16.27 -1.39 -11.42
C LYS A 175 16.12 -2.57 -12.37
N SER A 176 16.34 -2.36 -13.66
CA SER A 176 16.27 -3.41 -14.67
C SER A 176 17.45 -4.39 -14.47
N PRO A 177 17.21 -5.71 -14.37
CA PRO A 177 18.28 -6.69 -14.24
C PRO A 177 19.01 -6.93 -15.57
N GLU A 178 20.34 -7.00 -15.50
CA GLU A 178 21.20 -7.30 -16.65
C GLU A 178 20.96 -8.72 -17.19
N GLY A 179 20.86 -8.85 -18.51
CA GLY A 179 20.79 -10.15 -19.20
C GLY A 179 19.57 -11.00 -18.85
N ALA A 180 18.46 -10.39 -18.44
CA ALA A 180 17.27 -11.12 -18.05
C ALA A 180 16.53 -11.72 -19.27
N ASP A 181 16.58 -13.04 -19.40
CA ASP A 181 15.81 -13.77 -20.42
C ASP A 181 14.28 -13.67 -20.20
N LYS A 182 13.87 -13.48 -18.94
CA LYS A 182 12.48 -13.37 -18.50
C LYS A 182 12.10 -11.91 -18.26
N ALA A 183 10.85 -11.57 -18.54
CA ALA A 183 10.31 -10.27 -18.17
C ALA A 183 10.32 -10.09 -16.65
N SER A 184 10.73 -8.90 -16.20
CA SER A 184 10.63 -8.47 -14.81
C SER A 184 9.20 -8.04 -14.54
N GLU A 185 8.67 -8.47 -13.39
CA GLU A 185 7.30 -8.18 -12.97
C GLU A 185 7.31 -7.23 -11.77
N MET A 186 6.52 -6.17 -11.86
CA MET A 186 6.39 -5.13 -10.84
C MET A 186 4.93 -4.83 -10.58
N MET A 187 4.64 -4.41 -9.35
CA MET A 187 3.32 -3.91 -8.95
C MET A 187 3.45 -2.44 -8.57
N GLY A 188 2.42 -1.66 -8.89
CA GLY A 188 2.34 -0.23 -8.63
C GLY A 188 0.90 0.25 -8.49
N GLY A 189 0.71 1.54 -8.27
CA GLY A 189 -0.62 2.13 -8.16
C GLY A 189 -0.66 3.60 -8.53
N THR A 190 -1.84 4.07 -8.92
CA THR A 190 -2.13 5.47 -9.24
C THR A 190 -3.48 5.87 -8.65
N ALA A 191 -3.64 7.15 -8.30
CA ALA A 191 -4.94 7.69 -7.87
C ALA A 191 -5.91 7.86 -9.06
N MET A 192 -5.40 7.83 -10.29
CA MET A 192 -6.22 7.89 -11.50
C MET A 192 -7.14 6.68 -11.60
N ARG A 193 -8.40 6.91 -11.97
CA ARG A 193 -9.28 5.81 -12.37
C ARG A 193 -8.82 5.27 -13.70
N ARG A 194 -9.09 4.00 -13.92
CA ARG A 194 -8.67 3.29 -15.13
C ARG A 194 -9.18 4.00 -16.38
N GLU A 195 -10.44 4.43 -16.39
CA GLU A 195 -11.04 5.19 -17.48
C GLU A 195 -10.43 6.57 -17.74
N ASP A 196 -9.71 7.14 -16.77
CA ASP A 196 -9.07 8.45 -16.90
C ASP A 196 -7.63 8.36 -17.43
N ILE A 197 -7.08 7.14 -17.52
CA ILE A 197 -5.73 6.90 -18.05
C ILE A 197 -5.73 7.01 -19.57
N SER A 198 -4.80 7.79 -20.11
CA SER A 198 -4.54 7.94 -21.54
C SER A 198 -3.55 6.90 -22.04
N HIS A 199 -2.40 6.81 -21.37
CA HIS A 199 -1.32 5.88 -21.72
C HIS A 199 -0.34 5.73 -20.56
N PHE A 200 0.56 4.76 -20.72
CA PHE A 200 1.63 4.46 -19.79
C PHE A 200 2.97 4.68 -20.49
N GLU A 201 3.96 5.13 -19.72
CA GLU A 201 5.32 5.31 -20.19
C GLU A 201 6.30 4.64 -19.24
N VAL A 202 7.18 3.82 -19.80
CA VAL A 202 8.38 3.39 -19.08
C VAL A 202 9.46 4.39 -19.41
N ARG A 203 10.01 5.05 -18.39
CA ARG A 203 11.10 6.02 -18.53
C ARG A 203 12.32 5.60 -17.73
N SER A 204 13.51 5.99 -18.18
CA SER A 204 14.71 5.93 -17.35
C SER A 204 14.61 6.95 -16.19
N GLN A 205 15.52 6.86 -15.23
CA GLN A 205 15.63 7.84 -14.14
C GLN A 205 15.99 9.24 -14.65
N GLU A 206 16.76 9.31 -15.73
CA GLU A 206 17.14 10.54 -16.44
C GLU A 206 15.99 11.13 -17.27
N GLY A 207 14.87 10.40 -17.39
CA GLY A 207 13.66 10.84 -18.08
C GLY A 207 13.58 10.43 -19.56
N GLU A 208 14.51 9.60 -20.04
CA GLU A 208 14.44 9.04 -21.39
C GLU A 208 13.24 8.11 -21.53
N LEU A 209 12.45 8.29 -22.61
CA LEU A 209 11.30 7.43 -22.90
C LEU A 209 11.76 6.11 -23.52
N LEU A 210 11.46 5.00 -22.84
CA LEU A 210 11.85 3.66 -23.28
C LEU A 210 10.75 2.96 -24.08
N VAL A 211 9.49 3.04 -23.62
CA VAL A 211 8.32 2.51 -24.33
C VAL A 211 7.05 3.22 -23.90
N THR A 212 6.12 3.39 -24.83
CA THR A 212 4.76 3.91 -24.59
C THR A 212 3.71 2.84 -24.85
N LEU A 213 2.78 2.65 -23.91
CA LEU A 213 1.63 1.75 -24.05
C LEU A 213 0.34 2.57 -24.02
N LYS A 214 -0.44 2.57 -25.11
CA LYS A 214 -1.73 3.25 -25.13
C LYS A 214 -2.75 2.49 -24.29
N ALA A 215 -3.44 3.17 -23.38
CA ALA A 215 -4.51 2.51 -22.63
C ALA A 215 -5.60 2.04 -23.61
N PRO A 216 -6.09 0.78 -23.50
CA PRO A 216 -7.19 0.31 -24.31
C PRO A 216 -8.48 1.07 -23.95
N ALA A 217 -9.48 1.00 -24.83
CA ALA A 217 -10.81 1.47 -24.49
C ALA A 217 -11.42 0.52 -23.46
N TRP A 218 -11.23 0.82 -22.18
CA TRP A 218 -11.80 0.06 -21.06
C TRP A 218 -13.32 -0.06 -21.23
N ARG A 219 -13.85 -1.27 -21.17
CA ARG A 219 -15.30 -1.56 -21.21
C ARG A 219 -15.80 -2.01 -19.84
#